data_AF-A0AAV4AE17-F1
#
_entry.id   AF-A0AAV4AE17-F1
#
_cell.length_a   1.000
_cell.length_b   1.000
_cell.length_c   1.000
_cell.angle_alpha   90.00
_cell.angle_beta   90.00
_cell.angle_gamma   90.00
#
_symmetry.space_group_name_H-M   'P 1'
#
loop_
_entity.id
_entity.type
_entity.pdbx_description
1 polymer ?
#
loop_
_entity_poly.entity_id
_entity_poly.type
_entity_poly.pdbx_seq_one_letter_code
_entity_poly.pdbx_strand_id
1 'polypeptide(L)'
;MVELKSNDQAKKLGAIATFLDIPVTVSPHKSLNSSKGVIRSRDLRCCSEELSGVTHARRIKVRRDEDKIQTDTVVLTFDSPKPPSRIRARYLALDVRPYVPLPMRCYKCQRYGHGKDRCKKPAAVCVRCGKGGHVERDCSADPHCVNCRGDNAANNKTCPKVLEEYSILRYKAENGGTFQQARYDNLNLGGFLHPQLSEGLRLPYGVPIFPSKPQSPSKSHPSPPAEKPQGPSPPYPFTPKVHVTEGIKPTKKIKGLAGQPKGGLPSNK
;
A
#
# COMPACT_ATOMS: atom_id res chain seq x y z
N MET A 1 -8.69 -16.87 4.83
CA MET A 1 -9.09 -15.69 5.62
C MET A 1 -10.59 -15.76 5.79
N VAL A 2 -11.10 -15.60 7.01
CA VAL A 2 -12.55 -15.66 7.29
C VAL A 2 -12.98 -14.29 7.81
N GLU A 3 -13.99 -13.69 7.18
CA GLU A 3 -14.61 -12.45 7.64
C GLU A 3 -15.78 -12.79 8.55
N LEU A 4 -15.90 -12.07 9.67
CA LEU A 4 -16.90 -12.32 10.70
C LEU A 4 -17.82 -11.11 10.81
N LYS A 5 -19.11 -11.37 11.00
CA LYS A 5 -20.15 -10.32 11.07
C LYS A 5 -20.38 -9.82 12.50
N SER A 6 -19.93 -10.58 13.51
CA SER A 6 -20.10 -10.20 14.92
C SER A 6 -18.91 -10.63 15.78
N ASN A 7 -18.76 -9.93 16.92
CA ASN A 7 -17.74 -10.27 17.91
C ASN A 7 -17.99 -11.66 18.53
N ASP A 8 -19.25 -12.07 18.67
CA ASP A 8 -19.59 -13.40 19.19
C ASP A 8 -19.12 -14.52 18.29
N GLN A 9 -19.19 -14.34 16.95
CA GLN A 9 -18.58 -15.27 16.01
C GLN A 9 -17.05 -15.34 16.18
N ALA A 10 -16.41 -14.21 16.44
CA ALA A 10 -14.96 -14.15 16.66
C ALA A 10 -14.54 -14.89 17.93
N LYS A 11 -15.30 -14.74 19.02
CA LYS A 11 -15.06 -15.50 20.26
C LYS A 11 -15.23 -17.00 20.05
N LYS A 12 -16.32 -17.42 19.39
CA LYS A 12 -16.58 -18.83 19.08
C LYS A 12 -15.48 -19.43 18.20
N LEU A 13 -15.09 -18.73 17.13
CA LEU A 13 -14.03 -19.18 16.23
C LEU A 13 -12.66 -19.20 16.93
N GLY A 14 -12.38 -18.22 17.78
CA GLY A 14 -11.14 -18.15 18.56
C GLY A 14 -10.97 -19.29 19.57
N ALA A 15 -12.07 -19.91 20.02
CA ALA A 15 -12.05 -21.05 20.93
C ALA A 15 -11.81 -22.40 20.21
N ILE A 16 -11.84 -22.44 18.88
CA ILE A 16 -11.62 -23.67 18.11
C ILE A 16 -10.14 -24.04 18.15
N ALA A 17 -9.84 -25.19 18.76
CA ALA A 17 -8.49 -25.77 18.82
C ALA A 17 -8.27 -26.86 17.76
N THR A 18 -9.34 -27.50 17.28
CA THR A 18 -9.29 -28.56 16.27
C THR A 18 -10.38 -28.35 15.21
N PHE A 19 -10.05 -28.65 13.96
CA PHE A 19 -11.00 -28.69 12.86
C PHE A 19 -10.82 -30.03 12.13
N LEU A 20 -11.85 -30.89 12.17
CA LEU A 20 -11.77 -32.27 11.65
C LEU A 20 -10.56 -33.04 12.21
N ASP A 21 -10.38 -32.99 13.54
CA ASP A 21 -9.26 -33.58 14.28
C ASP A 21 -7.86 -33.06 13.95
N ILE A 22 -7.76 -32.06 13.08
CA ILE A 22 -6.51 -31.36 12.78
C ILE A 22 -6.37 -30.18 13.75
N PRO A 23 -5.27 -30.07 14.52
CA PRO A 23 -5.05 -28.92 15.38
C PRO A 23 -4.90 -27.64 14.56
N VAL A 24 -5.63 -26.60 14.94
CA VAL A 24 -5.64 -25.29 14.27
C VAL A 24 -5.39 -24.17 15.26
N THR A 25 -4.83 -23.07 14.77
CA THR A 25 -4.68 -21.83 15.55
C THR A 25 -5.41 -20.69 14.87
N VAL A 26 -6.38 -20.12 15.58
CA VAL A 26 -7.13 -18.96 15.10
C VAL A 26 -6.54 -17.70 15.73
N SER A 27 -6.20 -16.70 14.91
CA SER A 27 -5.72 -15.41 15.40
C SER A 27 -6.35 -14.25 14.60
N PRO A 28 -6.57 -13.08 15.24
CA PRO A 28 -7.04 -11.89 14.55
C PRO A 28 -6.10 -11.49 13.40
N HIS A 29 -6.66 -10.98 12.31
CA HIS A 29 -5.85 -10.57 11.17
C HIS A 29 -5.04 -9.31 11.50
N LYS A 30 -3.71 -9.38 11.29
CA LYS A 30 -2.73 -8.36 11.70
C LYS A 30 -2.97 -6.95 11.17
N SER A 31 -3.71 -6.79 10.06
CA SER A 31 -3.86 -5.49 9.38
C SER A 31 -5.27 -5.15 8.90
N LEU A 32 -6.22 -6.09 8.99
CA LEU A 32 -7.59 -5.86 8.48
C LEU A 32 -8.57 -5.47 9.58
N ASN A 33 -8.16 -5.65 10.84
CA ASN A 33 -8.89 -5.17 12.01
C ASN A 33 -8.43 -3.76 12.42
N SER A 34 -7.90 -3.00 11.47
CA SER A 34 -7.45 -1.63 11.71
C SER A 34 -7.72 -0.79 10.48
N SER A 35 -8.08 0.47 10.69
CA SER A 35 -8.37 1.40 9.61
C SER A 35 -7.70 2.74 9.85
N LYS A 36 -7.68 3.56 8.80
CA LYS A 36 -7.12 4.91 8.86
C LYS A 36 -8.10 5.92 8.33
N GLY A 37 -8.23 7.01 9.06
CA GLY A 37 -9.00 8.19 8.66
C GLY A 37 -8.12 9.41 8.53
N VAL A 38 -8.62 10.43 7.86
CA VAL A 38 -8.00 11.74 7.74
C VAL A 38 -8.99 12.81 8.16
N ILE A 39 -8.49 13.73 8.99
CA ILE A 39 -9.20 14.92 9.42
C ILE A 39 -8.38 16.15 9.05
N ARG A 40 -9.04 17.30 8.92
CA ARG A 40 -8.39 18.59 8.74
C ARG A 40 -8.94 19.56 9.78
N SER A 41 -8.09 20.03 10.69
CA SER A 41 -8.47 21.01 11.72
C SER A 41 -7.26 21.85 12.11
N ARG A 42 -7.47 23.17 12.16
CA ARG A 42 -6.49 24.15 12.63
C ARG A 42 -6.35 24.11 14.16
N ASP A 43 -7.46 23.85 14.86
CA ASP A 43 -7.53 23.85 16.33
C ASP A 43 -6.68 22.74 16.94
N LEU A 44 -6.47 21.64 16.20
CA LEU A 44 -5.61 20.55 16.65
C LEU A 44 -4.11 20.84 16.54
N ARG A 45 -3.68 22.02 16.04
CA ARG A 45 -2.25 22.35 15.84
C ARG A 45 -1.41 22.22 17.11
N CYS A 46 -1.98 22.62 18.25
CA CYS A 46 -1.29 22.65 19.55
C CYS A 46 -1.67 21.47 20.46
N CYS A 47 -2.61 20.62 20.06
CA CYS A 47 -3.23 19.67 20.97
C CYS A 47 -2.37 18.41 21.19
N SER A 48 -2.00 18.19 22.46
CA SER A 48 -1.53 16.91 23.02
C SER A 48 -2.70 15.99 23.43
N GLU A 49 -3.94 16.31 23.05
CA GLU A 49 -5.16 15.79 23.68
C GLU A 49 -5.66 14.44 23.14
N GLU A 50 -6.35 13.72 24.03
CA GLU A 50 -6.92 12.39 23.86
C GLU A 50 -8.10 12.41 22.86
N LEU A 51 -7.86 11.88 21.66
CA LEU A 51 -8.91 11.60 20.68
C LEU A 51 -9.59 10.28 21.04
N SER A 52 -10.91 10.30 21.30
CA SER A 52 -11.63 9.08 21.64
C SER A 52 -11.63 8.08 20.48
N GLY A 53 -11.28 6.82 20.78
CA GLY A 53 -11.26 5.72 19.81
C GLY A 53 -10.10 5.77 18.80
N VAL A 54 -9.09 6.61 19.01
CA VAL A 54 -7.89 6.67 18.14
C VAL A 54 -6.73 5.95 18.80
N THR A 55 -6.15 4.98 18.11
CA THR A 55 -4.95 4.26 18.60
C THR A 55 -3.65 4.95 18.23
N HIS A 56 -3.64 5.72 17.13
CA HIS A 56 -2.48 6.49 16.72
C HIS A 56 -2.87 7.69 15.86
N ALA A 57 -2.25 8.84 16.13
CA ALA A 57 -2.45 10.07 15.36
C ALA A 57 -1.11 10.57 14.79
N ARG A 58 -1.10 10.90 13.49
CA ARG A 58 0.08 11.43 12.79
C ARG A 58 -0.28 12.65 11.95
N ARG A 59 0.27 13.81 12.31
CA ARG A 59 0.15 15.04 11.50
C ARG A 59 0.98 14.95 10.22
N ILE A 60 0.40 15.35 9.09
CA ILE A 60 1.11 15.43 7.81
C ILE A 60 1.99 16.68 7.82
N LYS A 61 3.26 16.50 7.48
CA LYS A 61 4.25 17.58 7.36
C LYS A 61 4.59 17.74 5.88
N VAL A 62 4.60 18.96 5.39
CA VAL A 62 4.95 19.31 4.01
C VAL A 62 6.29 20.04 4.05
N ARG A 63 7.13 19.80 3.05
CA ARG A 63 8.32 20.62 2.82
C ARG A 63 8.00 21.66 1.75
N ARG A 64 8.23 22.94 2.03
CA ARG A 64 8.25 24.04 1.06
C ARG A 64 9.51 24.85 1.33
N ASP A 65 10.28 25.15 0.30
CA ASP A 65 11.40 26.10 0.36
C ASP A 65 12.30 25.86 1.59
N GLU A 66 12.77 24.61 1.72
CA GLU A 66 13.59 24.08 2.84
C GLU A 66 12.90 23.97 4.21
N ASP A 67 11.79 24.67 4.43
CA ASP A 67 11.02 24.63 5.67
C ASP A 67 10.06 23.44 5.79
N LYS A 68 10.01 22.85 7.00
CA LYS A 68 9.10 21.75 7.35
C LYS A 68 7.80 22.29 7.95
N ILE A 69 6.86 22.65 7.10
CA ILE A 69 5.57 23.20 7.48
C ILE A 69 4.65 22.08 8.00
N GLN A 70 4.14 22.23 9.22
CA GLN A 70 3.08 21.37 9.72
C GLN A 70 1.75 21.73 9.06
N THR A 71 1.04 20.75 8.50
CA THR A 71 -0.29 20.99 7.92
C THR A 71 -1.39 20.83 8.96
N ASP A 72 -2.57 21.36 8.66
CA ASP A 72 -3.80 21.14 9.44
C ASP A 72 -4.32 19.69 9.31
N THR A 73 -3.68 18.85 8.52
CA THR A 73 -4.16 17.50 8.19
C THR A 73 -3.54 16.46 9.11
N VAL A 74 -4.38 15.65 9.76
CA VAL A 74 -3.97 14.57 10.66
C VAL A 74 -4.51 13.25 10.14
N VAL A 75 -3.65 12.24 10.07
CA VAL A 75 -4.03 10.85 9.79
C VAL A 75 -4.21 10.14 11.12
N LEU A 76 -5.39 9.55 11.31
CA LEU A 76 -5.78 8.81 12.50
C LEU A 76 -5.79 7.32 12.18
N THR A 77 -5.46 6.50 13.16
CA THR A 77 -5.53 5.04 13.10
C THR A 77 -6.55 4.57 14.14
N PHE A 78 -7.40 3.66 13.72
CA PHE A 78 -8.47 3.06 14.53
C PHE A 78 -8.23 1.55 14.60
N ASP A 79 -8.65 0.94 15.71
CA ASP A 79 -8.71 -0.51 15.93
C ASP A 79 -10.01 -1.15 15.38
N SER A 80 -10.72 -0.41 14.53
CA SER A 80 -11.88 -0.89 13.78
C SER A 80 -11.52 -1.14 12.31
N PRO A 81 -12.18 -2.10 11.62
CA PRO A 81 -11.98 -2.35 10.19
C PRO A 81 -12.32 -1.17 9.28
N LYS A 82 -13.22 -0.28 9.72
CA LYS A 82 -13.63 0.93 8.99
C LYS A 82 -13.54 2.15 9.91
N PRO A 83 -13.06 3.31 9.41
CA PRO A 83 -12.99 4.50 10.22
C PRO A 83 -14.42 4.99 10.52
N PRO A 84 -14.69 5.53 11.72
CA PRO A 84 -15.96 6.19 12.00
C PRO A 84 -16.13 7.41 11.08
N SER A 85 -17.37 7.84 10.83
CA SER A 85 -17.64 9.05 10.02
C SER A 85 -17.34 10.35 10.77
N ARG A 86 -17.43 10.32 12.11
CA ARG A 86 -17.13 11.44 13.00
C ARG A 86 -16.39 10.99 14.24
N ILE A 87 -15.58 11.88 14.77
CA ILE A 87 -14.95 11.74 16.09
C ILE A 87 -15.14 13.01 16.90
N ARG A 88 -15.03 12.88 18.22
CA ARG A 88 -14.95 14.02 19.13
C ARG A 88 -13.52 14.31 19.51
N ALA A 89 -13.17 15.59 19.51
CA ALA A 89 -11.93 16.11 20.04
C ALA A 89 -12.29 17.28 20.96
N ARG A 90 -12.27 17.08 22.27
CA ARG A 90 -12.80 18.03 23.25
C ARG A 90 -14.27 18.39 22.92
N TYR A 91 -14.57 19.65 22.65
CA TYR A 91 -15.90 20.14 22.24
C TYR A 91 -16.14 20.08 20.73
N LEU A 92 -15.15 19.70 19.93
CA LEU A 92 -15.25 19.65 18.47
C LEU A 92 -15.79 18.29 18.01
N ALA A 93 -16.74 18.33 17.07
CA ALA A 93 -17.12 17.18 16.26
C ALA A 93 -16.45 17.30 14.89
N LEU A 94 -15.60 16.33 14.55
CA LEU A 94 -14.78 16.36 13.34
C LEU A 94 -15.21 15.25 12.39
N ASP A 95 -15.46 15.61 11.13
CA ASP A 95 -15.71 14.63 10.07
C ASP A 95 -14.42 13.91 9.69
N VAL A 96 -14.49 12.59 9.67
CA VAL A 96 -13.39 11.70 9.32
C VAL A 96 -13.65 11.12 7.94
N ARG A 97 -12.67 11.28 7.04
CA ARG A 97 -12.70 10.65 5.72
C ARG A 97 -11.76 9.44 5.70
N PRO A 98 -12.05 8.35 4.97
CA PRO A 98 -11.08 7.27 4.79
C PRO A 98 -9.74 7.80 4.26
N TYR A 99 -8.64 7.35 4.87
CA TYR A 99 -7.30 7.72 4.41
C TYR A 99 -6.89 6.86 3.22
N VAL A 100 -6.77 7.48 2.05
CA VAL A 100 -6.26 6.82 0.83
C VAL A 100 -4.78 7.15 0.64
N PRO A 101 -3.86 6.19 0.84
CA PRO A 101 -2.44 6.41 0.58
C PRO A 101 -2.17 6.55 -0.93
N LEU A 102 -1.06 7.19 -1.28
CA LEU A 102 -0.52 7.10 -2.64
C LEU A 102 -0.04 5.67 -2.94
N PRO A 103 -0.13 5.20 -4.20
CA PRO A 103 0.40 3.91 -4.60
C PRO A 103 1.87 3.74 -4.21
N MET A 104 2.19 2.61 -3.59
CA MET A 104 3.56 2.31 -3.17
C MET A 104 4.41 2.00 -4.40
N ARG A 105 5.29 2.94 -4.76
CA ARG A 105 6.30 2.77 -5.81
C ARG A 105 7.61 2.27 -5.21
N CYS A 106 8.18 1.24 -5.81
CA CYS A 106 9.53 0.80 -5.49
C CYS A 106 10.55 1.82 -6.00
N TYR A 107 11.32 2.44 -5.10
CA TYR A 107 12.38 3.40 -5.50
C TYR A 107 13.57 2.76 -6.22
N LYS A 108 13.65 1.42 -6.27
CA LYS A 108 14.68 0.68 -7.01
C LYS A 108 14.25 0.40 -8.45
N CYS A 109 13.11 -0.26 -8.64
CA CYS A 109 12.67 -0.70 -9.97
C CYS A 109 11.52 0.13 -10.57
N GLN A 110 11.02 1.13 -9.84
CA GLN A 110 9.93 2.04 -10.23
C GLN A 110 8.55 1.39 -10.43
N ARG A 111 8.41 0.08 -10.17
CA ARG A 111 7.13 -0.65 -10.23
C ARG A 111 6.32 -0.50 -8.95
N TYR A 112 4.99 -0.62 -9.07
CA TYR A 112 4.08 -0.62 -7.94
C TYR A 112 4.04 -1.96 -7.18
N GLY A 113 3.52 -1.93 -5.95
CA GLY A 113 3.19 -3.12 -5.17
C GLY A 113 4.26 -3.60 -4.18
N HIS A 114 5.47 -3.02 -4.19
CA HIS A 114 6.51 -3.34 -3.21
C HIS A 114 7.45 -2.16 -2.94
N GLY A 115 8.08 -2.18 -1.76
CA GLY A 115 9.13 -1.23 -1.39
C GLY A 115 10.53 -1.67 -1.85
N LYS A 116 11.51 -0.79 -1.68
CA LYS A 116 12.93 -1.05 -2.02
C LYS A 116 13.46 -2.32 -1.37
N ASP A 117 13.13 -2.53 -0.09
CA ASP A 117 13.69 -3.63 0.73
C ASP A 117 13.22 -5.01 0.30
N ARG A 118 12.08 -5.09 -0.39
CA ARG A 118 11.53 -6.33 -0.95
C ARG A 118 11.78 -6.46 -2.46
N CYS A 119 12.58 -5.56 -3.03
CA CYS A 119 12.84 -5.54 -4.46
C CYS A 119 13.91 -6.56 -4.85
N LYS A 120 13.54 -7.50 -5.73
CA LYS A 120 14.45 -8.52 -6.24
C LYS A 120 15.34 -8.05 -7.41
N LYS A 121 15.14 -6.83 -7.92
CA LYS A 121 15.99 -6.30 -9.00
C LYS A 121 17.39 -5.99 -8.48
N PRO A 122 18.47 -6.33 -9.20
CA PRO A 122 19.84 -6.15 -8.73
C PRO A 122 20.22 -4.67 -8.67
N ALA A 123 19.91 -3.90 -9.73
CA ALA A 123 20.23 -2.48 -9.85
C ALA A 123 18.97 -1.60 -9.76
N ALA A 124 19.18 -0.33 -9.38
CA ALA A 124 18.15 0.70 -9.50
C ALA A 124 18.01 1.18 -10.95
N VAL A 125 16.82 1.63 -11.30
CA VAL A 125 16.55 2.26 -12.61
C VAL A 125 16.11 3.70 -12.42
N CYS A 126 16.48 4.53 -13.39
CA CYS A 126 16.12 5.94 -13.46
C CYS A 126 14.60 6.11 -13.47
N VAL A 127 14.08 7.04 -12.66
CA VAL A 127 12.64 7.33 -12.59
C VAL A 127 12.12 8.03 -13.85
N ARG A 128 12.98 8.78 -14.54
CA ARG A 128 12.64 9.50 -15.78
C ARG A 128 12.48 8.53 -16.95
N CYS A 129 13.51 7.74 -17.26
CA CYS A 129 13.55 6.92 -18.49
C CYS A 129 13.44 5.40 -18.26
N GLY A 130 13.43 4.93 -17.00
CA GLY A 130 13.31 3.50 -16.68
C GLY A 130 14.56 2.65 -16.94
N LYS A 131 15.68 3.24 -17.40
CA LYS A 131 16.94 2.54 -17.68
C LYS A 131 17.90 2.59 -16.49
N GLY A 132 18.79 1.61 -16.39
CA GLY A 132 19.85 1.56 -15.36
C GLY A 132 21.08 2.40 -15.72
N GLY A 133 22.06 2.42 -14.82
CA GLY A 133 23.39 3.00 -15.06
C GLY A 133 23.56 4.48 -14.73
N HIS A 134 22.51 5.17 -14.30
CA HIS A 134 22.55 6.59 -13.93
C HIS A 134 21.43 6.94 -12.94
N VAL A 135 21.54 8.12 -12.31
CA VAL A 135 20.48 8.71 -11.47
C VAL A 135 19.66 9.72 -12.28
N GLU A 136 18.49 10.11 -11.76
CA GLU A 136 17.57 11.04 -12.44
C GLU A 136 18.23 12.36 -12.87
N ARG A 137 19.13 12.90 -12.03
CA ARG A 137 19.80 14.18 -12.27
C ARG A 137 20.68 14.16 -13.52
N ASP A 138 21.26 13.00 -13.85
CA ASP A 138 22.18 12.83 -14.98
C ASP A 138 21.46 12.28 -16.23
N CYS A 139 20.12 12.22 -16.18
CA CYS A 139 19.33 11.61 -17.24
C CYS A 139 18.97 12.61 -18.34
N SER A 140 19.59 12.44 -19.51
CA SER A 140 19.27 13.20 -20.73
C SER A 140 18.29 12.49 -21.68
N ALA A 141 17.86 11.26 -21.36
CA ALA A 141 16.95 10.50 -22.19
C ALA A 141 15.49 10.99 -22.05
N ASP A 142 14.69 10.71 -23.09
CA ASP A 142 13.26 10.99 -23.06
C ASP A 142 12.55 10.24 -21.92
N PRO A 143 11.53 10.86 -21.28
CA PRO A 143 10.75 10.21 -20.24
C PRO A 143 10.08 8.94 -20.75
N HIS A 144 10.19 7.86 -19.99
CA HIS A 144 9.53 6.59 -20.30
C HIS A 144 9.13 5.87 -19.02
N CYS A 145 7.82 5.64 -18.87
CA CYS A 145 7.27 5.06 -17.65
C CYS A 145 7.31 3.53 -17.70
N VAL A 146 8.00 2.90 -16.75
CA VAL A 146 8.05 1.42 -16.66
C VAL A 146 6.70 0.74 -16.38
N ASN A 147 5.68 1.51 -15.96
CA ASN A 147 4.37 0.99 -15.59
C ASN A 147 3.35 1.11 -16.73
N CYS A 148 3.18 2.30 -17.31
CA CYS A 148 2.23 2.54 -18.41
C CYS A 148 2.87 2.47 -19.80
N ARG A 149 4.20 2.45 -19.90
CA ARG A 149 4.97 2.51 -21.16
C ARG A 149 4.78 3.78 -21.99
N GLY A 150 4.18 4.83 -21.41
CA GLY A 150 4.02 6.14 -22.05
C GLY A 150 5.15 7.13 -21.76
N ASP A 151 5.05 8.29 -22.40
CA ASP A 151 6.06 9.35 -22.43
C ASP A 151 6.02 10.25 -21.18
N ASN A 152 6.10 9.62 -20.02
CA ASN A 152 6.13 10.29 -18.74
C ASN A 152 7.09 9.60 -17.78
N ALA A 153 7.61 10.35 -16.80
CA ALA A 153 8.38 9.73 -15.72
C ALA A 153 7.50 8.80 -14.87
N ALA A 154 8.11 7.78 -14.25
CA ALA A 154 7.39 6.79 -13.45
C ALA A 154 6.75 7.37 -12.16
N ASN A 155 7.18 8.56 -11.72
CA ASN A 155 6.60 9.30 -10.60
C ASN A 155 5.51 10.31 -11.02
N ASN A 156 5.17 10.40 -12.31
CA ASN A 156 4.14 11.32 -12.79
C ASN A 156 2.77 10.94 -12.23
N LYS A 157 2.09 11.90 -11.59
CA LYS A 157 0.78 11.73 -10.95
C LYS A 157 -0.36 11.53 -11.96
N THR A 158 -0.19 11.99 -13.20
CA THR A 158 -1.19 11.83 -14.27
C THR A 158 -1.02 10.53 -15.06
N CYS A 159 -0.04 9.70 -14.70
CA CYS A 159 0.17 8.38 -15.29
C CYS A 159 -1.08 7.50 -15.13
N PRO A 160 -1.63 6.89 -16.21
CA PRO A 160 -2.81 6.05 -16.13
C PRO A 160 -2.69 4.92 -15.10
N LYS A 161 -1.49 4.33 -14.97
CA LYS A 161 -1.23 3.29 -13.96
C LYS A 161 -1.20 3.80 -12.52
N VAL A 162 -0.86 5.07 -12.28
CA VAL A 162 -0.98 5.67 -10.94
C VAL A 162 -2.44 5.83 -10.57
N LEU A 163 -3.25 6.30 -11.53
CA LEU A 163 -4.68 6.52 -11.32
C LEU A 163 -5.42 5.20 -11.05
N GLU A 164 -5.09 4.14 -11.80
CA GLU A 164 -5.59 2.77 -11.56
C GLU A 164 -5.23 2.26 -10.16
N GLU A 165 -3.94 2.30 -9.80
CA GLU A 165 -3.52 1.80 -8.48
C GLU A 165 -4.13 2.64 -7.35
N TYR A 166 -4.38 3.94 -7.58
CA TYR A 166 -5.06 4.80 -6.63
C TYR A 166 -6.55 4.47 -6.50
N SER A 167 -7.27 4.15 -7.57
CA SER A 167 -8.68 3.76 -7.51
C SER A 167 -8.88 2.49 -6.69
N ILE A 168 -7.98 1.51 -6.85
CA ILE A 168 -7.97 0.27 -6.05
C ILE A 168 -7.73 0.58 -4.57
N LEU A 169 -6.76 1.44 -4.25
CA LEU A 169 -6.48 1.83 -2.86
C LEU A 169 -7.64 2.62 -2.24
N ARG A 170 -8.32 3.45 -3.03
CA ARG A 170 -9.51 4.17 -2.60
C ARG A 170 -10.65 3.21 -2.28
N TYR A 171 -10.96 2.30 -3.19
CA TYR A 171 -11.99 1.28 -2.98
C TYR A 171 -11.70 0.47 -1.71
N LYS A 172 -10.44 0.06 -1.51
CA LYS A 172 -10.01 -0.64 -0.29
C LYS A 172 -10.20 0.20 0.98
N ALA A 173 -9.89 1.50 0.94
CA ALA A 173 -10.06 2.38 2.09
C ALA A 173 -11.53 2.60 2.46
N GLU A 174 -12.42 2.64 1.46
CA GLU A 174 -13.86 2.84 1.64
C GLU A 174 -14.58 1.54 2.05
N ASN A 175 -14.23 0.41 1.45
CA ASN A 175 -14.95 -0.86 1.61
C ASN A 175 -14.26 -1.87 2.54
N GLY A 176 -12.95 -1.72 2.77
CA GLY A 176 -12.13 -2.69 3.50
C GLY A 176 -11.56 -3.78 2.59
N GLY A 177 -11.11 -4.89 3.20
CA GLY A 177 -10.63 -6.07 2.48
C GLY A 177 -9.16 -6.05 2.05
N THR A 178 -8.74 -7.11 1.36
CA THR A 178 -7.37 -7.23 0.84
C THR A 178 -7.19 -6.39 -0.42
N PHE A 179 -5.93 -6.10 -0.77
CA PHE A 179 -5.65 -5.39 -2.02
C PHE A 179 -6.09 -6.16 -3.26
N GLN A 180 -5.94 -7.50 -3.26
CA GLN A 180 -6.38 -8.35 -4.37
C GLN A 180 -7.90 -8.33 -4.54
N GLN A 181 -8.64 -8.41 -3.42
CA GLN A 181 -10.09 -8.30 -3.44
C GLN A 181 -10.54 -6.95 -4.00
N ALA A 182 -9.97 -5.85 -3.48
CA ALA A 182 -10.29 -4.51 -3.95
C ALA A 182 -9.99 -4.33 -5.45
N ARG A 183 -8.92 -4.94 -5.97
CA ARG A 183 -8.59 -4.91 -7.39
C ARG A 183 -9.64 -5.62 -8.23
N TYR A 184 -10.06 -6.81 -7.79
CA TYR A 184 -11.09 -7.60 -8.48
C TYR A 184 -12.43 -6.86 -8.50
N ASP A 185 -12.88 -6.38 -7.35
CA ASP A 185 -14.16 -5.68 -7.22
C ASP A 185 -14.18 -4.36 -8.00
N ASN A 186 -13.08 -3.59 -7.93
CA ASN A 186 -12.97 -2.33 -8.66
C ASN A 186 -13.03 -2.55 -10.17
N LEU A 187 -12.39 -3.60 -10.70
CA LEU A 187 -12.46 -3.94 -12.12
C LEU A 187 -13.88 -4.34 -12.54
N ASN A 188 -14.57 -5.17 -11.74
CA ASN A 188 -15.93 -5.63 -12.04
C ASN A 188 -16.98 -4.52 -12.02
N LEU A 189 -16.78 -3.50 -11.18
CA LEU A 189 -17.65 -2.31 -11.13
C LEU A 189 -17.34 -1.28 -12.23
N GLY A 190 -16.55 -1.64 -13.25
CA GLY A 190 -16.20 -0.77 -14.35
C GLY A 190 -15.17 0.29 -13.97
N GLY A 191 -14.15 -0.09 -13.18
CA GLY A 191 -13.13 0.73 -12.49
C GLY A 191 -12.29 1.74 -13.30
N PHE A 192 -12.70 2.09 -14.52
CA PHE A 192 -12.13 3.15 -15.34
C PHE A 192 -13.17 4.10 -15.97
N LEU A 193 -14.47 3.83 -15.83
CA LEU A 193 -15.57 4.63 -16.41
C LEU A 193 -16.34 5.41 -15.34
N HIS A 194 -15.66 6.01 -14.36
CA HIS A 194 -16.34 6.89 -13.41
C HIS A 194 -16.05 8.36 -13.73
N PRO A 195 -17.04 9.12 -14.25
CA PRO A 195 -16.90 10.54 -14.58
C PRO A 195 -16.50 11.41 -13.38
N GLN A 196 -16.69 10.95 -12.13
CA GLN A 196 -16.32 11.72 -10.93
C GLN A 196 -14.80 11.79 -10.64
N LEU A 197 -13.96 11.39 -11.60
CA LEU A 197 -12.52 11.73 -11.63
C LEU A 197 -12.25 13.05 -12.36
N SER A 198 -13.24 13.64 -13.05
CA SER A 198 -13.11 14.93 -13.75
C SER A 198 -13.21 16.14 -12.81
N GLU A 199 -13.89 16.02 -11.66
CA GLU A 199 -14.08 17.12 -10.72
C GLU A 199 -13.60 16.76 -9.31
N GLY A 200 -12.55 17.44 -8.86
CA GLY A 200 -12.29 17.62 -7.43
C GLY A 200 -11.31 16.69 -6.74
N LEU A 201 -10.59 15.80 -7.44
CA LEU A 201 -9.52 15.01 -6.81
C LEU A 201 -8.29 15.90 -6.48
N ARG A 202 -8.34 16.61 -5.35
CA ARG A 202 -7.13 17.19 -4.75
C ARG A 202 -6.44 16.10 -3.94
N LEU A 203 -5.27 15.65 -4.40
CA LEU A 203 -4.29 15.02 -3.51
C LEU A 203 -4.07 15.94 -2.30
N PRO A 204 -3.63 15.42 -1.14
CA PRO A 204 -3.40 16.21 0.09
C PRO A 204 -2.39 17.39 -0.07
N TYR A 205 -1.84 17.58 -1.27
CA TYR A 205 -0.88 18.60 -1.64
C TYR A 205 -1.42 19.68 -2.61
N GLY A 206 -2.72 19.73 -2.90
CA GLY A 206 -3.36 20.91 -3.52
C GLY A 206 -2.87 21.33 -4.91
N VAL A 207 -2.21 20.45 -5.68
CA VAL A 207 -1.80 20.75 -7.06
C VAL A 207 -2.92 20.32 -8.02
N PRO A 208 -3.40 21.21 -8.92
CA PRO A 208 -4.37 20.85 -9.95
C PRO A 208 -3.81 19.75 -10.86
N ILE A 209 -4.67 18.80 -11.24
CA ILE A 209 -4.31 17.61 -12.03
C ILE A 209 -4.22 17.91 -13.53
N PHE A 210 -4.73 19.05 -14.00
CA PHE A 210 -4.80 19.37 -15.42
C PHE A 210 -3.99 20.63 -15.77
N PRO A 211 -3.06 20.56 -16.73
CA PRO A 211 -2.61 21.75 -17.43
C PRO A 211 -3.77 22.32 -18.25
N SER A 212 -3.86 23.65 -18.35
CA SER A 212 -4.71 24.35 -19.30
C SER A 212 -4.46 23.77 -20.70
N LYS A 213 -5.55 23.53 -21.43
CA LYS A 213 -5.60 23.03 -22.81
C LYS A 213 -4.42 23.57 -23.65
N PRO A 214 -3.49 22.73 -24.13
CA PRO A 214 -2.49 23.18 -25.09
C PRO A 214 -3.19 23.58 -26.39
N GLN A 215 -2.91 24.79 -26.87
CA GLN A 215 -3.24 25.18 -28.23
C GLN A 215 -2.44 24.28 -29.19
N SER A 216 -3.12 23.80 -30.22
CA SER A 216 -2.56 23.00 -31.31
C SER A 216 -1.41 23.73 -32.01
N PRO A 217 -0.39 22.97 -32.43
CA PRO A 217 -0.01 23.12 -33.83
C PRO A 217 0.14 21.77 -34.54
N SER A 218 -0.43 21.76 -35.74
CA SER A 218 -0.28 20.82 -36.83
C SER A 218 1.18 20.57 -37.23
N LYS A 219 1.54 19.30 -37.51
CA LYS A 219 2.12 18.84 -38.78
C LYS A 219 2.33 17.31 -38.79
N SER A 220 2.08 16.75 -39.96
CA SER A 220 2.02 15.32 -40.34
C SER A 220 3.39 14.72 -40.66
N HIS A 221 3.61 13.46 -40.26
CA HIS A 221 4.55 12.55 -40.91
C HIS A 221 3.94 11.13 -41.01
N PRO A 222 4.33 10.33 -42.02
CA PRO A 222 3.55 9.18 -42.49
C PRO A 222 3.79 7.90 -41.66
N SER A 223 2.74 7.08 -41.58
CA SER A 223 2.70 5.80 -40.88
C SER A 223 3.48 4.70 -41.61
N PRO A 224 4.18 3.79 -40.90
CA PRO A 224 4.65 2.53 -41.46
C PRO A 224 3.50 1.51 -41.60
N PRO A 225 3.64 0.48 -42.47
CA PRO A 225 2.54 -0.38 -42.89
C PRO A 225 2.05 -1.34 -41.79
N ALA A 226 0.75 -1.63 -41.85
CA ALA A 226 -0.01 -2.40 -40.88
C ALA A 226 0.42 -3.88 -40.78
N GLU A 227 0.68 -4.34 -39.56
CA GLU A 227 0.78 -5.76 -39.23
C GLU A 227 -0.59 -6.26 -38.70
N LYS A 228 -1.04 -7.42 -39.18
CA LYS A 228 -2.38 -7.99 -38.92
C LYS A 228 -2.62 -8.25 -37.42
N PRO A 229 -3.87 -8.08 -36.92
CA PRO A 229 -4.20 -8.29 -35.52
C PRO A 229 -4.13 -9.78 -35.14
N GLN A 230 -3.27 -10.12 -34.18
CA GLN A 230 -3.36 -11.37 -33.44
C GLN A 230 -4.48 -11.25 -32.40
N GLY A 231 -5.44 -12.17 -32.44
CA GLY A 231 -6.60 -12.21 -31.56
C GLY A 231 -6.25 -12.35 -30.08
N PRO A 232 -7.23 -12.15 -29.18
CA PRO A 232 -7.00 -12.15 -27.74
C PRO A 232 -6.52 -13.53 -27.27
N SER A 233 -5.39 -13.55 -26.56
CA SER A 233 -4.93 -14.74 -25.86
C SER A 233 -5.91 -15.11 -24.73
N PRO A 234 -6.18 -16.40 -24.50
CA PRO A 234 -7.13 -16.85 -23.48
C PRO A 234 -6.63 -16.57 -22.06
N PRO A 235 -7.53 -16.39 -21.07
CA PRO A 235 -7.15 -16.18 -19.69
C PRO A 235 -6.50 -17.46 -19.13
N TYR A 236 -5.27 -17.32 -18.63
CA TYR A 236 -4.58 -18.38 -17.90
C TYR A 236 -5.40 -18.81 -16.66
N PRO A 237 -5.57 -20.12 -16.40
CA PRO A 237 -6.30 -20.60 -15.23
C PRO A 237 -5.49 -20.38 -13.93
N PHE A 238 -6.15 -19.84 -12.92
CA PHE A 238 -5.65 -19.74 -11.55
C PHE A 238 -5.65 -21.12 -10.88
N THR A 239 -4.50 -21.59 -10.39
CA THR A 239 -4.44 -22.69 -9.41
C THR A 239 -4.29 -22.12 -8.00
N PRO A 240 -5.13 -22.52 -7.02
CA PRO A 240 -4.97 -22.09 -5.65
C PRO A 240 -3.77 -22.81 -5.01
N LYS A 241 -2.73 -22.05 -4.62
CA LYS A 241 -1.64 -22.54 -3.78
C LYS A 241 -2.11 -22.56 -2.32
N VAL A 242 -2.42 -23.74 -1.82
CA VAL A 242 -2.58 -24.02 -0.38
C VAL A 242 -1.17 -24.11 0.23
N HIS A 243 -0.91 -23.37 1.30
CA HIS A 243 0.30 -23.54 2.11
C HIS A 243 -0.13 -24.14 3.45
N VAL A 244 -0.02 -25.46 3.56
CA VAL A 244 -0.12 -26.21 4.82
C VAL A 244 1.29 -26.22 5.40
N THR A 245 1.47 -25.67 6.60
CA THR A 245 2.69 -25.89 7.37
C THR A 245 2.38 -26.92 8.44
N GLU A 246 2.96 -28.12 8.30
CA GLU A 246 2.91 -29.18 9.32
C GLU A 246 3.67 -28.74 10.57
N GLY A 247 3.05 -28.91 11.73
CA GLY A 247 3.66 -28.65 13.03
C GLY A 247 4.63 -29.78 13.41
N ILE A 248 5.91 -29.45 13.57
CA ILE A 248 6.89 -30.36 14.17
C ILE A 248 6.56 -30.51 15.67
N LYS A 249 6.30 -31.76 16.10
CA LYS A 249 6.07 -32.13 17.51
C LYS A 249 7.35 -31.98 18.34
N PRO A 250 7.28 -31.58 19.62
CA PRO A 250 8.43 -31.57 20.52
C PRO A 250 8.68 -32.98 21.07
N THR A 251 9.89 -33.52 20.87
CA THR A 251 10.33 -34.75 21.53
C THR A 251 11.05 -34.42 22.85
N LYS A 252 10.50 -34.96 23.96
CA LYS A 252 11.19 -35.07 25.25
C LYS A 252 12.30 -36.12 25.15
N LYS A 253 13.49 -35.85 25.70
CA LYS A 253 14.36 -36.87 26.28
C LYS A 253 15.06 -36.32 27.53
N ILE A 254 15.10 -37.15 28.56
CA ILE A 254 15.55 -36.89 29.93
C ILE A 254 16.88 -37.64 30.17
N LYS A 255 17.77 -37.02 30.97
CA LYS A 255 18.88 -37.53 31.82
C LYS A 255 20.14 -38.15 31.17
N GLY A 256 21.30 -37.71 31.68
CA GLY A 256 22.30 -38.64 32.22
C GLY A 256 23.79 -38.24 32.13
N LEU A 257 24.32 -37.75 33.25
CA LEU A 257 25.66 -37.94 33.85
C LEU A 257 26.99 -37.52 33.16
N ALA A 258 27.69 -36.64 33.92
CA ALA A 258 29.06 -36.74 34.45
C ALA A 258 30.30 -36.59 33.54
N GLY A 259 31.22 -35.72 34.01
CA GLY A 259 32.65 -35.78 33.69
C GLY A 259 33.35 -34.42 33.52
N GLN A 260 33.84 -33.83 34.62
CA GLN A 260 35.03 -32.95 34.56
C GLN A 260 36.28 -33.84 34.39
N PRO A 261 37.40 -33.34 33.81
CA PRO A 261 38.41 -32.67 34.66
C PRO A 261 39.15 -31.47 34.01
N LYS A 262 39.45 -30.53 34.90
CA LYS A 262 40.65 -29.69 35.10
C LYS A 262 41.76 -29.63 34.01
N GLY A 263 42.20 -28.39 33.76
CA GLY A 263 43.60 -27.98 33.99
C GLY A 263 44.40 -27.48 32.78
N GLY A 264 45.04 -26.31 32.93
CA GLY A 264 46.32 -26.02 32.27
C GLY A 264 46.39 -24.80 31.35
N LEU A 265 46.66 -23.62 31.92
CA LEU A 265 47.59 -22.64 31.35
C LEU A 265 49.04 -23.24 31.39
N PRO A 266 50.12 -22.71 30.76
CA PRO A 266 50.32 -21.29 30.38
C PRO A 266 51.14 -20.99 29.08
N SER A 267 51.36 -19.69 28.87
CA SER A 267 52.57 -19.01 28.33
C SER A 267 52.82 -18.99 26.81
N ASN A 268 52.72 -17.81 26.17
CA ASN A 268 53.72 -16.72 26.02
C ASN A 268 54.79 -16.99 24.95
N LYS A 269 54.63 -16.36 23.78
CA LYS A 269 55.53 -15.35 23.22
C LYS A 269 54.87 -14.67 22.02
#